data_AF-A0A6N8Z559-F1
#
_entry.id   AF-A0A6N8Z559-F1
#
_cell.length_a   1.000
_cell.length_b   1.000
_cell.length_c   1.000
_cell.angle_alpha   90.00
_cell.angle_beta   90.00
_cell.angle_gamma   90.00
#
_symmetry.space_group_name_H-M   'P 1'
#
loop_
_entity.id
_entity.type
_entity.pdbx_description
1 polymer ?
#
loop_
_entity_poly.entity_id
_entity_poly.type
_entity_poly.pdbx_seq_one_letter_code
_entity_poly.pdbx_strand_id
1 'polypeptide(L)'
;MADVAGRNDNDRNDHRNAFDVTPRRLGWFLITFYVVWTLLAGLLSYARVATAESPTLAWPEIAIITIIAAAITVGIALPLAFGFVEGIPMVLANIIKQRHREEGRKEGREETQRVWEAWNERREAAEREGRPFTEPPPSRNGTHNENR
;
A
#
# COMPACT_ATOMS: atom_id res chain seq x y z
N MET A 1 -25.85 18.42 27.46
CA MET A 1 -24.57 18.72 26.78
C MET A 1 -23.62 17.53 26.92
N ALA A 2 -23.98 16.39 26.33
CA ALA A 2 -23.15 15.19 26.33
C ALA A 2 -23.55 14.35 25.11
N ASP A 3 -22.97 14.64 23.93
CA ASP A 3 -23.08 13.71 22.79
C ASP A 3 -22.14 14.00 21.59
N VAL A 4 -20.89 14.42 21.82
CA VAL A 4 -19.93 14.70 20.73
C VAL A 4 -18.74 13.72 20.70
N ALA A 5 -18.56 12.90 21.73
CA ALA A 5 -17.40 12.00 21.85
C ALA A 5 -17.53 10.68 21.04
N GLY A 6 -18.71 10.35 20.50
CA GLY A 6 -18.97 9.04 19.87
C GLY A 6 -18.78 8.97 18.35
N ARG A 7 -18.52 10.08 17.65
CA ARG A 7 -18.57 10.11 16.18
C ARG A 7 -17.27 9.80 15.44
N ASN A 8 -16.12 9.84 16.12
CA ASN A 8 -14.82 9.88 15.42
C ASN A 8 -14.14 8.50 15.26
N ASP A 9 -14.67 7.45 15.89
CA ASP A 9 -14.05 6.11 15.83
C ASP A 9 -14.60 5.25 14.68
N ASN A 10 -15.78 5.58 14.13
CA ASN A 10 -16.37 4.84 13.01
C ASN A 10 -15.67 5.13 11.67
N ASP A 11 -15.29 6.39 11.39
CA ASP A 11 -14.63 6.77 10.12
C ASP A 11 -13.26 6.09 9.95
N ARG A 12 -12.57 5.74 11.04
CA ARG A 12 -11.27 5.06 10.97
C ARG A 12 -11.37 3.58 10.60
N ASN A 13 -12.51 2.94 10.84
CA ASN A 13 -12.71 1.53 10.55
C ASN A 13 -13.17 1.29 9.11
N ASP A 14 -13.88 2.23 8.50
CA ASP A 14 -14.36 2.08 7.11
C ASP A 14 -13.23 2.11 6.08
N HIS A 15 -12.15 2.84 6.33
CA HIS A 15 -10.99 2.85 5.44
C HIS A 15 -10.15 1.56 5.47
N ARG A 16 -10.24 0.75 6.53
CA ARG A 16 -9.51 -0.53 6.60
C ARG A 16 -10.17 -1.62 5.75
N ASN A 17 -11.50 -1.59 5.62
CA ASN A 17 -12.24 -2.62 4.89
C ASN A 17 -12.23 -2.40 3.37
N ALA A 18 -11.99 -1.18 2.88
CA ALA A 18 -11.98 -0.88 1.45
C ALA A 18 -10.83 -1.57 0.69
N PHE A 19 -9.74 -1.94 1.37
CA PHE A 19 -8.58 -2.58 0.73
C PHE A 19 -8.58 -4.11 0.77
N ASP A 20 -9.43 -4.75 1.59
CA ASP A 20 -9.42 -6.20 1.78
C ASP A 20 -10.20 -6.98 0.70
N VAL A 21 -11.12 -6.32 -0.02
CA VAL A 21 -12.00 -7.02 -1.00
C VAL A 21 -11.37 -7.11 -2.39
N THR A 22 -10.40 -6.25 -2.70
CA THR A 22 -9.80 -6.09 -4.03
C THR A 22 -8.87 -7.23 -4.47
N PRO A 23 -7.95 -7.77 -3.63
CA PRO A 23 -6.96 -8.74 -4.12
C PRO A 23 -7.60 -10.09 -4.48
N ARG A 24 -8.65 -10.50 -3.77
CA ARG A 24 -9.31 -11.80 -3.99
C ARG A 24 -10.06 -11.85 -5.32
N ARG A 25 -10.68 -10.74 -5.73
CA ARG A 25 -11.39 -10.65 -7.02
C ARG A 25 -10.41 -10.55 -8.20
N LEU A 26 -9.29 -9.86 -8.00
CA LEU A 26 -8.24 -9.75 -9.01
C LEU A 26 -7.58 -11.11 -9.30
N GLY A 27 -7.33 -11.92 -8.25
CA GLY A 27 -6.80 -13.28 -8.42
C GLY A 27 -7.69 -14.15 -9.32
N TRP A 28 -9.01 -14.18 -9.07
CA TRP A 28 -9.94 -14.91 -9.91
C TRP A 28 -9.98 -14.39 -11.34
N PHE A 29 -9.95 -13.07 -11.54
CA PHE A 29 -9.91 -12.47 -12.87
C PHE A 29 -8.67 -12.94 -13.65
N LEU A 30 -7.49 -12.89 -13.03
CA LEU A 30 -6.24 -13.32 -13.66
C LEU A 30 -6.25 -14.81 -14.03
N ILE A 31 -6.78 -15.67 -13.15
CA ILE A 31 -6.93 -17.10 -13.44
C ILE A 31 -7.85 -17.29 -14.66
N THR A 32 -8.99 -16.59 -14.68
CA THR A 32 -9.98 -16.75 -15.76
C THR A 32 -9.45 -16.23 -17.09
N PHE A 33 -8.82 -15.06 -17.09
CA PHE A 33 -8.17 -14.46 -18.24
C PHE A 33 -7.08 -15.40 -18.81
N TYR A 34 -6.30 -16.01 -17.92
CA TYR A 34 -5.25 -16.95 -18.31
C TYR A 34 -5.81 -18.23 -18.96
N VAL A 35 -6.85 -18.84 -18.38
CA VAL A 35 -7.51 -20.02 -18.97
C VAL A 35 -8.01 -19.71 -20.38
N VAL A 36 -8.67 -18.56 -20.55
CA VAL A 36 -9.17 -18.10 -21.86
C VAL A 36 -8.02 -17.90 -22.84
N TRP A 37 -6.93 -17.23 -22.43
CA TRP A 37 -5.78 -16.97 -23.29
C TRP A 37 -5.11 -18.27 -23.76
N THR A 38 -4.95 -19.24 -22.86
CA THR A 38 -4.31 -20.52 -23.18
C THR A 38 -5.14 -21.33 -24.18
N LEU A 39 -6.47 -21.34 -24.02
CA LEU A 39 -7.39 -21.97 -24.97
C LEU A 39 -7.32 -21.27 -26.34
N LEU A 40 -7.26 -19.94 -26.37
CA LEU A 40 -7.15 -19.16 -27.60
C LEU A 40 -5.84 -19.47 -28.35
N ALA A 41 -4.71 -19.54 -27.64
CA ALA A 41 -3.42 -19.88 -28.22
C ALA A 41 -3.42 -21.30 -28.80
N GLY A 42 -4.01 -22.28 -28.09
CA GLY A 42 -4.19 -23.64 -28.60
C GLY A 42 -5.00 -23.68 -29.89
N LEU A 43 -6.10 -22.92 -29.95
CA LEU A 43 -6.95 -22.82 -31.14
C LEU A 43 -6.22 -22.19 -32.33
N LEU A 44 -5.46 -21.13 -32.10
CA LEU A 44 -4.67 -20.46 -33.15
C LEU A 44 -3.56 -21.36 -33.71
N SER A 45 -2.87 -22.09 -32.84
CA SER A 45 -1.87 -23.09 -33.24
C SER A 45 -2.50 -24.19 -34.08
N TYR A 46 -3.67 -24.70 -33.67
CA TYR A 46 -4.42 -25.69 -34.44
C TYR A 46 -4.81 -25.16 -35.83
N ALA A 47 -5.38 -23.95 -35.90
CA ALA A 47 -5.80 -23.33 -37.16
C ALA A 47 -4.61 -23.14 -38.13
N ARG A 48 -3.45 -22.70 -37.63
CA ARG A 48 -2.23 -22.52 -38.44
C ARG A 48 -1.74 -23.83 -39.03
N VAL A 49 -1.73 -24.91 -38.25
CA VAL A 49 -1.30 -26.23 -38.74
C VAL A 49 -2.30 -26.80 -39.74
N ALA A 50 -3.61 -26.61 -39.52
CA ALA A 50 -4.64 -27.06 -40.44
C ALA A 50 -4.56 -26.38 -41.83
N THR A 51 -3.99 -25.16 -41.90
CA THR A 51 -3.80 -24.41 -43.15
C THR A 51 -2.47 -24.66 -43.85
N ALA A 52 -1.56 -25.45 -43.27
CA ALA A 52 -0.25 -25.71 -43.87
C ALA A 52 -0.33 -26.85 -44.91
N GLU A 53 -0.03 -26.56 -46.18
CA GLU A 53 -0.15 -27.50 -47.30
C GLU A 53 0.81 -28.70 -47.24
N SER A 54 1.84 -28.64 -46.39
CA SER A 54 2.65 -29.82 -46.03
C SER A 54 3.24 -29.64 -44.61
N PRO A 55 2.80 -30.43 -43.61
CA PRO A 55 3.44 -30.38 -42.29
C PRO A 55 4.84 -30.98 -42.41
N THR A 56 5.87 -30.12 -42.35
CA THR A 56 7.29 -30.52 -42.37
C THR A 56 7.76 -31.10 -41.04
N LEU A 57 7.01 -30.91 -39.95
CA LEU A 57 7.23 -31.57 -38.66
C LEU A 57 6.11 -32.58 -38.39
N ALA A 58 6.48 -33.72 -37.81
CA ALA A 58 5.48 -34.67 -37.32
C ALA A 58 4.66 -34.01 -36.20
N TRP A 59 3.34 -34.18 -36.21
CA TRP A 59 2.42 -33.73 -35.15
C TRP A 59 2.93 -33.82 -33.70
N PRO A 60 3.62 -34.91 -33.27
CA PRO A 60 4.20 -34.99 -31.93
C PRO A 60 5.28 -33.93 -31.64
N GLU A 61 6.07 -33.51 -32.63
CA GLU A 61 7.16 -32.56 -32.45
C GLU A 61 6.63 -31.13 -32.22
N ILE A 62 5.58 -30.75 -32.95
CA ILE A 62 4.87 -29.47 -32.75
C ILE A 62 4.24 -29.43 -31.35
N ALA A 63 3.65 -30.54 -30.90
CA ALA A 63 3.05 -30.62 -29.56
C ALA A 63 4.10 -30.40 -28.46
N ILE A 64 5.28 -31.02 -28.57
CA ILE A 64 6.37 -30.88 -27.58
C ILE A 64 6.87 -29.43 -27.51
N ILE A 65 7.13 -28.78 -28.65
CA ILE A 65 7.59 -27.39 -28.68
C ILE A 65 6.55 -26.46 -28.05
N THR A 66 5.26 -26.68 -28.35
CA THR A 66 4.16 -25.87 -27.81
C THR A 66 4.05 -26.03 -26.29
N ILE A 67 4.20 -27.25 -25.78
CA ILE A 67 4.18 -27.53 -24.33
C ILE A 67 5.36 -26.86 -23.61
N ILE A 68 6.56 -26.95 -24.18
CA ILE A 68 7.77 -26.34 -23.58
C ILE A 68 7.64 -24.81 -23.58
N ALA A 69 7.19 -24.21 -24.68
CA ALA A 69 6.98 -22.77 -24.77
C ALA A 69 5.91 -22.29 -23.77
N ALA A 70 4.83 -23.05 -23.61
CA ALA A 70 3.80 -22.77 -22.60
C ALA A 70 4.37 -22.86 -21.18
N ALA A 71 5.14 -23.91 -20.87
CA ALA A 71 5.75 -24.12 -19.55
C ALA A 71 6.75 -23.02 -19.17
N ILE A 72 7.57 -22.55 -20.11
CA ILE A 72 8.49 -21.42 -19.88
C ILE A 72 7.70 -20.13 -19.63
N THR A 73 6.66 -19.89 -20.43
CA THR A 73 5.79 -18.72 -20.25
C THR A 73 5.11 -18.75 -18.88
N VAL A 74 4.61 -19.92 -18.45
CA VAL A 74 4.03 -20.14 -17.12
C VAL A 74 5.05 -19.88 -16.01
N GLY A 75 6.25 -20.47 -16.12
CA GLY A 75 7.30 -20.39 -15.11
C GLY A 75 7.83 -18.97 -14.88
N ILE A 76 7.76 -18.10 -15.90
CA ILE A 76 8.21 -16.70 -15.80
C ILE A 76 7.05 -15.74 -15.50
N ALA A 77 5.89 -15.92 -16.15
CA ALA A 77 4.77 -15.01 -16.01
C ALA A 77 4.09 -15.10 -14.64
N LEU A 78 4.01 -16.29 -14.03
CA LEU A 78 3.36 -16.45 -12.72
C LEU A 78 4.13 -15.72 -11.60
N PRO A 79 5.45 -15.92 -11.42
CA PRO A 79 6.20 -15.20 -10.40
C PRO A 79 6.17 -13.69 -10.60
N LEU A 80 6.21 -13.23 -11.86
CA LEU A 80 6.12 -11.80 -12.16
C LEU A 80 4.73 -11.25 -11.86
N ALA A 81 3.65 -11.96 -12.24
CA ALA A 81 2.29 -11.54 -11.94
C ALA A 81 2.01 -11.53 -10.43
N PHE A 82 2.40 -12.58 -9.71
CA PHE A 82 2.24 -12.63 -8.25
C PHE A 82 3.10 -11.57 -7.54
N GLY A 83 4.36 -11.41 -7.95
CA GLY A 83 5.26 -10.39 -7.39
C GLY A 83 4.78 -8.96 -7.63
N PHE A 84 4.19 -8.68 -8.81
CA PHE A 84 3.63 -7.36 -9.12
C PHE A 84 2.30 -7.10 -8.40
N VAL A 85 1.43 -8.10 -8.31
CA VAL A 85 0.08 -7.93 -7.73
C VAL A 85 0.12 -7.81 -6.22
N GLU A 86 0.96 -8.59 -5.53
CA GLU A 86 1.00 -8.58 -4.05
C GLU A 86 2.19 -7.78 -3.51
N GLY A 87 3.35 -7.87 -4.17
CA GLY A 87 4.58 -7.26 -3.66
C GLY A 87 4.60 -5.73 -3.75
N ILE A 88 4.20 -5.17 -4.90
CA ILE A 88 4.28 -3.72 -5.13
C ILE A 88 3.34 -2.94 -4.21
N PRO A 89 2.05 -3.31 -4.04
CA PRO A 89 1.16 -2.60 -3.12
C PRO A 89 1.64 -2.69 -1.67
N MET A 90 2.20 -3.82 -1.24
CA MET A 90 2.72 -3.96 0.12
C MET A 90 3.92 -3.05 0.38
N VAL A 91 4.85 -2.96 -0.57
CA VAL A 91 6.00 -2.05 -0.48
C VAL A 91 5.54 -0.60 -0.48
N LEU A 92 4.63 -0.22 -1.37
CA LEU A 92 4.06 1.14 -1.43
C LEU A 92 3.32 1.50 -0.14
N ALA A 93 2.49 0.60 0.40
CA ALA A 93 1.78 0.83 1.65
C ALA A 93 2.75 1.06 2.82
N ASN A 94 3.85 0.31 2.88
CA ASN A 94 4.89 0.52 3.88
C ASN A 94 5.59 1.87 3.73
N ILE A 95 5.90 2.30 2.49
CA ILE A 95 6.51 3.61 2.23
C ILE A 95 5.57 4.74 2.65
N ILE A 96 4.30 4.66 2.28
CA ILE A 96 3.28 5.67 2.65
C ILE A 96 3.13 5.73 4.17
N LYS A 97 3.06 4.58 4.85
CA LYS A 97 2.98 4.50 6.30
C LYS A 97 4.21 5.08 6.99
N GLN A 98 5.40 4.90 6.41
CA GLN A 98 6.62 5.51 6.92
C GLN A 98 6.59 7.03 6.76
N ARG A 99 6.21 7.55 5.59
CA ARG A 99 6.08 9.00 5.36
C ARG A 99 5.12 9.66 6.34
N HIS A 100 3.93 9.11 6.55
CA HIS A 100 2.98 9.69 7.51
C HIS A 100 3.49 9.68 8.95
N ARG A 101 4.29 8.67 9.34
CA ARG A 101 4.95 8.67 10.65
C ARG A 101 6.03 9.73 10.76
N GLU A 102 6.76 9.98 9.69
CA GLU A 102 7.79 11.03 9.64
C GLU A 102 7.18 12.43 9.65
N GLU A 103 6.13 12.65 8.87
CA GLU A 103 5.36 13.90 8.84
C GLU A 103 4.75 14.18 10.22
N GLY A 104 4.06 13.21 10.83
CA GLY A 104 3.50 13.39 12.18
C GLY A 104 4.57 13.64 13.25
N ARG A 105 5.76 13.04 13.12
CA ARG A 105 6.91 13.35 14.01
C ARG A 105 7.51 14.72 13.75
N LYS A 106 7.42 15.24 12.54
CA LYS A 106 7.90 16.58 12.20
C LYS A 106 6.94 17.63 12.74
N GLU A 107 5.64 17.47 12.45
CA GLU A 107 4.58 18.34 12.97
C GLU A 107 4.59 18.39 14.50
N GLY A 108 4.66 17.23 15.18
CA GLY A 108 4.73 17.19 16.63
C GLY A 108 5.98 17.87 17.23
N ARG A 109 7.11 17.85 16.51
CA ARG A 109 8.33 18.57 16.93
C ARG A 109 8.18 20.08 16.73
N GLU A 110 7.59 20.51 15.61
CA GLU A 110 7.35 21.93 15.34
C GLU A 110 6.35 22.53 16.33
N GLU A 111 5.27 21.82 16.67
CA GLU A 111 4.32 22.26 17.70
C GLU A 111 4.97 22.35 19.08
N THR A 112 5.73 21.32 19.47
CA THR A 112 6.45 21.31 20.75
C THR A 112 7.43 22.48 20.83
N GLN A 113 8.15 22.74 19.74
CA GLN A 113 9.08 23.86 19.64
C GLN A 113 8.38 25.21 19.80
N ARG A 114 7.25 25.44 19.11
CA ARG A 114 6.48 26.69 19.24
C ARG A 114 5.98 26.91 20.66
N VAL A 115 5.54 25.87 21.36
CA VAL A 115 5.10 25.96 22.75
C VAL A 115 6.26 26.33 23.67
N TRP A 116 7.44 25.75 23.45
CA TRP A 116 8.65 26.07 24.20
C TRP A 116 9.15 27.50 23.95
N GLU A 117 9.14 27.95 22.69
CA GLU A 117 9.50 29.31 22.30
C GLU A 117 8.56 30.32 22.98
N ALA A 118 7.25 30.10 22.89
CA ALA A 118 6.26 30.98 23.52
C ALA A 118 6.39 31.02 25.06
N TRP A 119 6.75 29.90 25.70
CA TRP A 119 7.01 29.88 27.14
C TRP A 119 8.28 30.65 27.51
N ASN A 120 9.37 30.49 26.74
CA ASN A 120 10.60 31.24 26.96
C ASN A 120 10.39 32.75 26.78
N GLU A 121 9.64 33.18 25.78
CA GLU A 121 9.31 34.60 25.59
C GLU A 121 8.60 35.20 26.81
N ARG A 122 7.63 34.47 27.40
CA ARG A 122 6.95 34.91 28.63
C ARG A 122 7.90 34.97 29.81
N ARG A 123 8.80 33.99 29.94
CA ARG A 123 9.82 33.94 30.99
C ARG A 123 10.76 35.15 30.91
N GLU A 124 11.28 35.45 29.72
CA GLU A 124 12.18 36.58 29.47
C GLU A 124 11.49 37.93 29.65
N ALA A 125 10.19 38.04 29.32
CA ALA A 125 9.41 39.23 29.60
C ALA A 125 9.26 39.49 31.11
N ALA A 126 8.95 38.47 31.90
CA ALA A 126 8.86 38.59 33.36
C ALA A 126 10.22 38.97 33.99
N GLU A 127 11.33 38.41 33.48
CA GLU A 127 12.69 38.74 33.91
C GLU A 127 13.04 40.21 33.65
N ARG A 128 12.70 40.73 32.46
CA ARG A 128 12.89 42.16 32.13
C ARG A 128 12.08 43.11 33.00
N GLU A 129 10.88 42.69 33.44
CA GLU A 129 10.03 43.47 34.34
C GLU A 129 10.40 43.32 35.82
N GLY A 130 11.37 42.45 36.16
CA GLY A 130 11.75 42.15 37.54
C GLY A 130 10.64 41.42 38.33
N ARG A 131 9.73 40.74 37.65
CA ARG A 131 8.61 40.01 38.26
C ARG A 131 8.97 38.52 38.43
N PRO A 132 8.57 37.87 39.54
CA PRO A 132 8.77 36.44 39.69
C PRO A 132 7.94 35.66 38.65
N PHE A 133 8.59 34.77 37.91
CA PHE A 133 7.95 33.88 36.93
C PHE A 133 7.61 32.54 37.58
N THR A 134 6.33 32.18 37.62
CA THR A 134 5.82 30.99 38.35
C THR A 134 5.22 29.92 37.44
N GLU A 135 5.15 30.17 36.12
CA GLU A 135 4.59 29.21 35.17
C GLU A 135 5.54 28.02 34.98
N PRO A 136 5.09 26.76 35.17
CA PRO A 136 5.93 25.60 34.98
C PRO A 136 6.33 25.43 33.51
N PRO A 137 7.52 24.86 33.22
CA PRO A 137 7.93 24.60 31.85
C PRO A 137 6.99 23.58 31.17
N PRO A 138 6.72 23.74 29.86
CA PRO A 138 5.89 22.80 29.12
C PRO A 138 6.52 21.41 29.14
N SER A 139 5.69 20.38 29.32
CA SER A 139 6.19 19.00 29.42
C SER A 139 6.91 18.59 28.13
N ARG A 140 8.07 17.94 28.27
CA ARG A 140 8.86 17.44 27.12
C ARG A 140 8.13 16.39 26.28
N ASN A 141 7.07 15.80 26.82
CA ASN A 141 6.30 14.73 26.21
C ASN A 141 4.99 15.20 25.56
N GLY A 142 4.81 16.52 25.37
CA GLY A 142 3.68 17.10 24.65
C GLY A 142 2.35 16.60 25.21
N THR A 143 1.97 17.06 26.42
CA THR A 143 0.65 16.89 27.07
C THR A 143 -0.25 15.88 26.37
N HIS A 144 0.05 14.59 26.55
CA HIS A 144 -0.83 13.53 26.10
C HIS A 144 -1.99 13.49 27.10
N ASN A 145 -2.93 14.41 26.88
CA ASN A 145 -4.32 14.38 27.31
C ASN A 145 -4.56 13.96 28.77
N GLU A 146 -4.46 14.90 29.71
CA GLU A 146 -4.98 14.74 31.08
C GLU A 146 -6.53 14.82 31.17
N ASN A 147 -7.23 14.84 30.02
CA ASN A 147 -8.68 14.69 29.95
C ASN A 147 -9.04 13.44 29.13
N ARG A 148 -8.92 12.26 29.72
CA ARG A 148 -9.63 11.07 29.23
C ARG A 148 -10.04 10.15 30.36
#